data_AF-A0AAP0QQP3-F1
#
_entry.id   AF-A0AAP0QQP3-F1
#
_cell.length_a   1.000
_cell.length_b   1.000
_cell.length_c   1.000
_cell.angle_alpha   90.00
_cell.angle_beta   90.00
_cell.angle_gamma   90.00
#
_symmetry.space_group_name_H-M   'P 1'
#
loop_
_entity.id
_entity.type
_entity.pdbx_description
1 polymer ?
#
loop_
_entity_poly.entity_id
_entity_poly.type
_entity_poly.pdbx_seq_one_letter_code
_entity_poly.pdbx_strand_id
1 'polypeptide(L)' 'MQDFEDNSQIQSTNRHGFNESNVENTQCKLLDWKGIRKVFGEGTVASTNPLSKAHHMDLGPNYWKV' A
#
# COMPACT_ATOMS: atom_id res chain seq x y z
N MET A 1 20.47 20.08 -5.08
CA MET A 1 19.31 20.95 -5.31
C MET A 1 18.27 20.08 -5.98
N GLN A 2 17.24 19.57 -5.33
CA GLN A 2 16.66 19.88 -4.04
C GLN A 2 15.96 18.59 -3.57
N ASP A 3 16.43 18.02 -2.47
CA ASP A 3 15.63 17.62 -1.33
C ASP A 3 14.13 17.94 -1.49
N PHE A 4 13.30 16.89 -1.59
CA PHE A 4 11.89 16.97 -1.26
C PHE A 4 11.58 15.86 -0.26
N GLU A 5 11.86 16.22 0.98
CA GLU A 5 11.37 15.60 2.20
C GLU A 5 9.85 15.84 2.24
N ASP A 6 9.03 14.80 2.09
CA ASP A 6 7.64 14.85 2.57
C ASP A 6 7.53 13.97 3.81
N ASN A 7 7.73 14.64 4.93
CA ASN A 7 7.54 14.15 6.26
C ASN A 7 6.12 14.52 6.67
N SER A 8 5.12 13.71 6.30
CA SER A 8 3.75 13.91 6.78
C SER A 8 3.06 12.60 7.20
N GLN A 9 3.14 12.41 8.52
CA GLN A 9 2.13 11.84 9.41
C GLN A 9 2.00 10.32 9.49
N ILE A 10 2.76 9.79 10.46
CA ILE A 10 2.38 8.67 11.31
C ILE A 10 0.94 8.89 11.81
N GLN A 11 -0.02 8.07 11.36
CA GLN A 11 -1.31 7.94 12.02
C GLN A 11 -1.64 6.47 12.26
N SER A 12 -1.20 5.99 13.43
CA SER A 12 -1.77 4.83 14.09
C SER A 12 -3.27 5.05 14.32
N THR A 13 -4.17 4.35 13.62
CA THR A 13 -5.47 3.97 14.19
C THR A 13 -5.98 2.62 13.65
N ASN A 14 -6.25 1.69 14.56
CA ASN A 14 -7.15 0.56 14.34
C ASN A 14 -8.53 1.10 13.95
N ARG A 15 -9.02 0.87 12.72
CA ARG A 15 -10.44 1.09 12.39
C ARG A 15 -10.97 0.02 11.42
N HIS A 16 -11.87 -0.80 11.93
CA HIS A 16 -12.88 -1.50 11.14
C HIS A 16 -13.62 -0.49 10.25
N GLY A 17 -13.60 -0.70 8.94
CA GLY A 17 -14.28 0.15 7.96
C GLY A 17 -13.34 0.53 6.82
N PHE A 18 -13.32 -0.28 5.75
CA PHE A 18 -12.71 0.08 4.48
C PHE A 18 -13.56 1.16 3.83
N ASN A 19 -13.33 2.43 4.19
CA ASN A 19 -13.74 3.53 3.35
C ASN A 19 -12.69 3.65 2.24
N GLU A 20 -13.10 3.72 0.98
CA GLU A 20 -12.25 3.94 -0.21
C GLU A 20 -11.59 5.35 -0.22
N SER A 21 -11.23 5.89 0.94
CA SER A 21 -10.31 7.01 1.03
C SER A 21 -9.00 6.59 0.36
N ASN A 22 -8.48 7.41 -0.54
CA ASN A 22 -7.25 7.15 -1.28
C ASN A 22 -6.14 6.65 -0.33
N VAL A 23 -5.85 5.35 -0.36
CA VAL A 23 -4.83 4.70 0.47
C VAL A 23 -3.46 4.71 -0.21
N GLU A 24 -3.31 5.34 -1.38
CA GLU A 24 -2.00 5.54 -2.00
C GLU A 24 -1.10 6.36 -1.06
N ASN A 25 0.19 6.05 -1.05
CA ASN A 25 1.21 6.57 -0.14
C ASN A 25 1.04 6.17 1.34
N THR A 26 0.10 5.28 1.68
CA THR A 26 0.00 4.75 3.05
C THR A 26 0.97 3.59 3.28
N GLN A 27 1.55 3.52 4.49
CA GLN A 27 2.39 2.40 4.89
C GLN A 27 1.55 1.13 5.13
N CYS A 28 2.10 -0.01 4.74
CA CYS A 28 1.49 -1.32 4.91
C CYS A 28 2.53 -2.37 5.30
N LYS A 29 2.04 -3.50 5.83
CA LYS A 29 2.87 -4.65 6.20
C LYS A 29 2.69 -5.75 5.18
N LEU A 30 3.80 -6.26 4.66
CA LEU A 30 3.83 -7.38 3.74
C LEU A 30 3.81 -8.69 4.53
N LEU A 31 2.82 -9.54 4.22
CA LEU A 31 2.60 -10.81 4.89
C LEU A 31 3.18 -11.98 4.09
N ASP A 32 3.73 -12.97 4.80
CA ASP A 32 4.16 -14.23 4.19
C ASP A 32 2.95 -14.97 3.61
N TRP A 33 3.04 -15.30 2.33
CA TRP A 33 2.00 -16.02 1.57
C TRP A 33 1.70 -17.42 2.13
N LYS A 34 2.59 -17.98 2.96
CA LYS A 34 2.41 -19.27 3.65
C LYS A 34 1.29 -19.26 4.70
N GLY A 35 0.54 -18.17 4.86
CA GLY A 35 -0.66 -18.11 5.70
C GLY A 35 -0.39 -17.94 7.20
N ILE A 36 0.88 -17.86 7.62
CA ILE A 36 1.26 -17.71 9.04
C ILE A 36 1.02 -16.28 9.55
N ARG A 37 0.45 -15.38 8.72
CA ARG A 37 0.28 -13.93 9.00
C ARG A 37 1.57 -13.28 9.55
N LYS A 38 2.71 -13.86 9.21
CA LYS A 38 4.01 -13.36 9.59
C LYS A 38 4.33 -12.16 8.72
N VAL A 39 4.63 -11.04 9.35
CA VAL A 39 5.14 -9.86 8.63
C VAL A 39 6.56 -10.17 8.19
N PHE A 40 6.84 -10.09 6.89
CA PHE A 40 8.19 -10.27 6.34
C PHE A 40 8.83 -8.97 5.87
N GLY A 41 8.04 -7.91 5.74
CA GLY A 41 8.50 -6.58 5.35
C GLY A 41 7.44 -5.52 5.53
N GLU A 42 7.83 -4.29 5.27
CA GLU A 42 6.97 -3.12 5.21
C GLU A 42 7.08 -2.51 3.81
N GLY A 43 6.03 -1.83 3.37
CA GLY A 43 5.98 -1.17 2.07
C GLY A 43 5.00 -0.02 2.08
N THR A 44 4.90 0.69 0.97
CA THR A 44 4.00 1.83 0.81
C THR A 44 3.11 1.57 -0.39
N VAL A 45 1.80 1.77 -0.25
CA VAL A 45 0.87 1.55 -1.36
C VAL A 45 1.18 2.55 -2.48
N ALA A 46 1.71 2.06 -3.60
CA ALA A 46 2.03 2.88 -4.76
C ALA A 46 0.80 3.14 -5.64
N SER A 47 -0.13 2.19 -5.74
CA SER A 47 -1.40 2.43 -6.44
C SER A 47 -2.50 1.42 -6.09
N THR A 48 -3.75 1.90 -6.07
CA THR A 48 -4.96 1.05 -6.01
C THR A 48 -5.79 1.10 -7.30
N ASN A 49 -5.33 1.82 -8.31
CA ASN A 49 -6.03 1.91 -9.59
C ASN A 49 -5.95 0.56 -10.33
N PRO A 50 -7.07 -0.09 -10.67
CA PRO A 50 -7.08 -1.41 -11.32
C PRO A 50 -6.42 -1.41 -12.72
N LEU A 51 -6.30 -0.24 -13.36
CA LEU A 51 -5.63 -0.05 -14.66
C LEU A 51 -4.14 0.30 -14.52
N SER A 52 -3.63 0.46 -13.29
CA SER A 52 -2.20 0.66 -13.06
C SER A 52 -1.42 -0.59 -13.43
N LYS A 53 -0.20 -0.41 -13.94
CA LYS A 53 0.65 -1.51 -14.38
C LYS A 53 1.62 -1.97 -13.29
N ALA A 54 1.59 -3.27 -13.00
CA ALA A 54 2.67 -3.99 -12.36
C ALA A 54 3.53 -4.62 -13.45
N HIS A 55 4.71 -4.04 -13.69
CA HIS A 55 5.53 -4.31 -14.87
C HIS A 55 4.73 -4.11 -16.18
N HIS A 56 4.19 -5.18 -16.76
CA HIS A 56 3.47 -5.17 -18.03
C HIS A 56 2.00 -5.59 -17.92
N MET A 57 1.53 -6.01 -16.73
CA MET A 57 0.15 -6.44 -16.51
C MET A 57 -0.62 -5.40 -15.70
N ASP A 58 -1.90 -5.24 -16.03
CA ASP A 58 -2.82 -4.42 -15.25
C ASP A 58 -3.12 -5.14 -13.92
N LEU A 59 -3.24 -4.38 -12.83
CA LEU A 59 -3.47 -4.94 -11.49
C LEU A 59 -4.78 -5.73 -11.40
N GLY A 60 -5.84 -5.20 -12.00
CA GLY A 60 -7.19 -5.74 -11.88
C GLY A 60 -7.91 -5.33 -10.59
N PRO A 61 -9.19 -5.69 -10.45
CA PRO A 61 -10.00 -5.30 -9.29
C PRO A 61 -9.50 -6.00 -8.02
N ASN A 62 -9.45 -5.25 -6.91
CA ASN A 62 -9.03 -5.72 -5.58
C ASN A 62 -7.53 -6.00 -5.40
N TYR A 63 -6.68 -5.58 -6.34
CA TYR A 63 -5.23 -5.71 -6.23
C TYR A 63 -4.57 -4.34 -6.09
N TRP A 64 -3.54 -4.28 -5.26
CA TRP A 64 -2.78 -3.06 -5.00
C TRP A 64 -1.33 -3.25 -5.38
N LYS A 65 -0.71 -2.17 -5.86
CA LYS A 65 0.73 -2.09 -6.05
C LYS A 65 1.35 -1.51 -4.80
N VAL A 66 2.36 -2.20 -4.28
CA VAL A 66 3.17 -1.80 -3.12
C VAL A 66 4.61 -1.65 -3.58
#